data_AF-A0A965D787-F1
#
_entry.id   AF-A0A965D787-F1
#
_cell.length_a   1.000
_cell.length_b   1.000
_cell.length_c   1.000
_cell.angle_alpha   90.00
_cell.angle_beta   90.00
_cell.angle_gamma   90.00
#
_symmetry.space_group_name_H-M   'P 1'
#
loop_
_entity.id
_entity.type
_entity.pdbx_description
1 polymer ?
#
loop_
_entity_poly.entity_id
_entity_poly.type
_entity_poly.pdbx_seq_one_letter_code
_entity_poly.pdbx_strand_id
1 'polypeptide(L)' 'MYKMTAHRVLCLGEVMVELAPACEGLFKSGFAGDTFNTAWYLKRLLGKTARVAYGTCIGADQVSGELIDFLQAQGLE' A
#
# COMPACT_ATOMS: atom_id res chain seq x y z
N MET A 1 25.46 21.81 11.80
CA MET A 1 25.11 20.63 10.97
C MET A 1 23.66 20.29 11.22
N TYR A 2 22.76 20.45 10.23
CA TYR A 2 21.36 20.00 10.35
C TYR A 2 21.32 18.50 10.08
N LYS A 3 20.69 17.73 10.97
CA LYS A 3 20.49 16.28 10.78
C LYS A 3 19.30 16.13 9.83
N MET A 4 19.54 15.69 8.59
CA MET A 4 18.46 15.33 7.67
C MET A 4 17.84 14.01 8.13
N THR A 5 16.87 14.08 9.04
CA THR A 5 16.02 12.93 9.37
C THR A 5 15.10 12.64 8.20
N ALA A 6 14.96 11.35 7.84
CA ALA A 6 14.02 10.93 6.80
C ALA A 6 12.61 11.43 7.14
N HIS A 7 11.93 12.02 6.16
CA HIS A 7 10.56 12.51 6.34
C HIS A 7 9.62 11.33 6.62
N ARG A 8 8.55 11.56 7.39
CA ARG A 8 7.53 10.55 7.67
C ARG A 8 6.23 10.98 7.02
N VAL A 9 5.63 10.08 6.23
CA VAL A 9 4.35 10.30 5.56
C VAL A 9 3.42 9.18 5.97
N LEU A 10 2.22 9.53 6.43
CA LEU A 10 1.14 8.59 6.72
C LEU A 10 -0.02 8.90 5.79
N CYS A 11 -0.38 7.92 4.97
CA CYS A 11 -1.60 7.96 4.17
C CYS A 11 -2.68 7.17 4.92
N LEU A 12 -3.88 7.73 5.01
CA LEU A 12 -5.01 7.13 5.72
C LEU A 12 -6.17 6.95 4.75
N GLY A 13 -6.78 5.78 4.76
CA GLY A 13 -7.96 5.52 3.92
C GLY A 13 -8.31 4.05 3.83
N GLU A 14 -9.06 3.73 2.78
CA GLU A 14 -9.55 2.39 2.51
C GLU A 14 -8.75 1.75 1.38
N VAL A 15 -8.48 0.45 1.53
CA VAL A 15 -7.94 -0.38 0.45
C VAL A 15 -9.05 -1.26 -0.08
N MET A 16 -9.17 -1.31 -1.39
CA MET A 16 -10.12 -2.16 -2.09
C MET A 16 -9.38 -3.35 -2.71
N VAL A 17 -10.02 -4.51 -2.69
CA VAL A 17 -9.65 -5.60 -3.59
C VAL A 17 -10.02 -5.17 -5.00
N GLU A 18 -9.04 -5.16 -5.90
CA GLU A 18 -9.22 -4.85 -7.31
C GLU A 18 -9.27 -6.15 -8.10
N LEU A 19 -10.25 -6.26 -9.01
CA LEU A 19 -10.36 -7.37 -9.95
C LEU A 19 -10.11 -6.85 -11.36
N ALA A 20 -8.94 -7.18 -11.92
CA ALA A 20 -8.60 -6.85 -13.30
C ALA A 20 -8.86 -8.07 -14.21
N PRO A 21 -9.43 -7.90 -15.41
CA PRO A 21 -9.60 -9.01 -16.35
C PRO A 21 -8.24 -9.66 -16.69
N ALA A 22 -8.17 -10.99 -16.62
CA ALA A 22 -6.96 -11.75 -16.95
C ALA A 22 -7.10 -12.50 -18.28
N CYS A 23 -8.14 -13.33 -18.39
CA CYS A 23 -8.57 -14.02 -19.60
C CYS A 23 -10.04 -14.46 -19.44
N GLU A 24 -10.65 -15.10 -20.42
CA GLU A 24 -12.09 -15.41 -20.48
C GLU A 24 -12.71 -15.86 -19.15
N GLY A 25 -13.52 -14.97 -18.55
CA GLY A 25 -14.23 -15.23 -17.29
C GLY A 25 -13.35 -15.25 -16.02
N LEU A 26 -12.03 -15.06 -16.16
CA LEU A 26 -11.08 -15.04 -15.05
C LEU A 26 -10.60 -13.62 -14.75
N PHE A 27 -10.57 -13.31 -13.46
CA PHE A 27 -10.06 -12.05 -12.92
C PHE A 27 -8.79 -12.30 -12.13
N LYS A 28 -7.81 -11.42 -12.31
CA LYS A 28 -6.66 -11.31 -11.43
C LYS A 28 -7.02 -10.37 -10.28
N SER A 29 -6.91 -10.88 -9.06
CA SER A 29 -7.06 -10.08 -7.84
C SER A 29 -5.78 -9.28 -7.55
N GLY A 30 -5.96 -8.08 -7.03
CA GLY A 30 -4.94 -7.19 -6.52
C GLY A 30 -5.52 -6.24 -5.48
N PHE A 31 -4.75 -5.23 -5.09
CA PHE A 31 -5.16 -4.21 -4.13
C PHE A 31 -4.98 -2.82 -4.74
N ALA A 32 -6.00 -1.98 -4.59
CA ALA A 32 -6.02 -0.62 -5.10
C ALA A 32 -6.70 0.34 -4.12
N GLY A 33 -6.58 1.63 -4.39
CA GLY A 33 -7.24 2.70 -3.65
C GLY A 33 -6.58 4.02 -3.94
N ASP A 34 -7.32 5.12 -3.92
CA ASP A 34 -6.77 6.44 -4.20
C ASP A 34 -5.62 6.79 -3.23
N THR A 35 -5.86 6.63 -1.95
CA THR A 35 -4.88 6.88 -0.88
C THR A 35 -3.82 5.80 -0.81
N PHE A 36 -4.18 4.53 -1.08
CA PHE A 36 -3.23 3.42 -1.13
C PHE A 36 -2.25 3.58 -2.30
N ASN A 37 -2.75 3.82 -3.51
CA ASN A 37 -1.94 4.05 -4.70
C ASN A 37 -1.02 5.25 -4.50
N THR A 38 -1.51 6.31 -3.84
CA THR A 38 -0.69 7.46 -3.46
C THR A 38 0.48 7.03 -2.56
N ALA A 39 0.23 6.28 -1.49
CA ALA A 39 1.29 5.76 -0.62
C ALA A 39 2.28 4.86 -1.38
N TRP A 40 1.76 3.97 -2.22
CA TRP A 40 2.51 3.02 -3.03
C TRP A 40 3.47 3.71 -4.02
N TYR A 41 3.04 4.80 -4.66
CA TYR A 41 3.88 5.62 -5.52
C TYR A 41 4.84 6.51 -4.72
N LEU A 42 4.40 7.11 -3.61
CA LEU A 42 5.28 7.89 -2.73
C LEU A 42 6.45 7.05 -2.22
N LYS A 43 6.20 5.80 -1.82
CA LYS A 43 7.26 4.89 -1.37
C LYS A 43 8.30 4.63 -2.45
N ARG A 44 7.87 4.46 -3.71
CA ARG A 44 8.76 4.26 -4.86
C ARG A 44 9.58 5.49 -5.21
N LEU A 45 8.94 6.66 -5.19
CA LEU A 45 9.59 7.92 -5.55
C LEU A 45 10.59 8.38 -4.48
N LEU A 46 10.22 8.27 -3.21
CA LEU A 46 11.03 8.77 -2.10
C LEU A 46 12.04 7.73 -1.60
N GLY A 47 11.79 6.44 -1.79
CA GLY A 47 12.71 5.38 -1.41
C GLY A 47 13.13 5.48 0.06
N LYS A 48 14.42 5.74 0.30
CA LYS A 48 15.00 5.89 1.66
C LYS A 48 14.94 7.31 2.21
N THR A 49 14.56 8.29 1.40
CA THR A 49 14.47 9.70 1.81
C THR A 49 13.24 9.97 2.70
N ALA A 50 12.24 9.08 2.64
CA ALA A 50 11.08 9.12 3.51
C ALA A 50 10.63 7.71 3.95
N ARG A 51 10.04 7.65 5.14
CA ARG A 51 9.31 6.51 5.68
C ARG A 51 7.82 6.74 5.39
N VAL A 52 7.25 5.86 4.57
CA VAL A 52 5.85 5.95 4.13
C VAL A 52 5.06 4.81 4.79
N ALA A 53 4.02 5.17 5.52
CA ALA A 53 3.12 4.27 6.22
C ALA A 53 1.70 4.39 5.69
N TYR A 54 0.92 3.33 5.82
CA TYR A 54 -0.49 3.29 5.40
C TYR A 54 -1.38 2.84 6.56
N GLY A 55 -2.27 3.72 7.03
CA GLY A 55 -3.24 3.39 8.07
C GLY A 55 -4.62 3.11 7.47
N THR A 56 -5.18 1.95 7.81
CA THR A 56 -6.49 1.51 7.34
C THR A 56 -7.14 0.59 8.37
N CYS A 57 -8.46 0.42 8.26
CA CYS A 57 -9.20 -0.56 9.04
C CYS A 57 -9.51 -1.75 8.13
N ILE A 58 -9.13 -2.95 8.57
CA ILE A 58 -9.32 -4.20 7.82
C ILE A 58 -10.03 -5.24 8.69
N GLY A 59 -10.55 -6.28 8.06
CA GLY A 59 -11.13 -7.42 8.74
C GLY A 59 -10.08 -8.36 9.35
N ALA A 60 -10.54 -9.53 9.77
CA ALA A 60 -9.71 -10.61 10.28
C ALA A 60 -9.78 -11.86 9.38
N ASP A 61 -10.09 -11.67 8.10
CA ASP A 61 -10.16 -12.74 7.11
C ASP A 61 -8.84 -12.93 6.34
N GLN A 62 -8.81 -13.94 5.47
CA GLN A 62 -7.62 -14.26 4.69
C GLN A 62 -7.18 -13.09 3.78
N VAL A 63 -8.13 -12.42 3.15
CA VAL A 63 -7.85 -11.28 2.25
C VAL A 63 -7.22 -10.12 3.02
N SER A 64 -7.66 -9.88 4.25
CA SER A 64 -7.05 -8.88 5.14
C SER A 64 -5.60 -9.24 5.48
N GLY A 65 -5.30 -10.53 5.67
CA GLY A 65 -3.92 -11.02 5.83
C GLY A 65 -3.06 -10.81 4.57
N GLU A 66 -3.60 -11.16 3.41
CA GLU A 66 -2.92 -10.96 2.11
C GLU A 66 -2.59 -9.49 1.85
N LEU A 67 -3.48 -8.57 2.26
CA LEU A 67 -3.22 -7.14 2.18
C LEU A 67 -2.04 -6.72 3.07
N ILE A 68 -1.97 -7.20 4.32
CA ILE A 68 -0.83 -6.90 5.21
C ILE A 68 0.48 -7.37 4.59
N ASP A 69 0.53 -8.62 4.12
CA ASP A 69 1.72 -9.20 3.50
C ASP A 69 2.14 -8.41 2.25
N PHE A 70 1.16 -8.01 1.43
CA PHE A 70 1.39 -7.19 0.26
C PHE A 70 1.99 -5.82 0.63
N LEU A 71 1.42 -5.10 1.60
CA LEU A 71 1.93 -3.79 2.05
C LEU A 71 3.39 -3.89 2.53
N GLN A 72 3.68 -4.90 3.35
CA GLN A 72 5.03 -5.15 3.86
C GLN A 72 6.02 -5.46 2.73
N ALA A 73 5.60 -6.27 1.74
CA ALA A 73 6.43 -6.57 0.57
C ALA A 73 6.71 -5.33 -0.29
N GLN A 74 5.83 -4.32 -0.28
CA GLN A 74 6.07 -3.02 -0.93
C GLN A 74 6.91 -2.06 -0.09
N GLY A 75 7.30 -2.45 1.13
CA GLY A 75 8.04 -1.61 2.07
C GLY A 75 7.23 -0.46 2.65
N LEU A 76 5.90 -0.58 2.61
CA LEU A 76 4.98 0.25 3.38
C LEU A 76 4.87 -0.31 4.79
N GLU A 77 4.71 0.58 5.75
CA GLU A 77 4.56 0.26 7.17
C GLU A 77 3.14 0.44 7.68
#